data_AF-A0AAD9T8E0-F1
#
_entry.id   AF-A0AAD9T8E0-F1
#
_cell.length_a   1.000
_cell.length_b   1.000
_cell.length_c   1.000
_cell.angle_alpha   90.00
_cell.angle_beta   90.00
_cell.angle_gamma   90.00
#
_symmetry.space_group_name_H-M   'P 1'
#
loop_
_entity.id
_entity.type
_entity.pdbx_description
1 polymer ?
#
loop_
_entity_poly.entity_id
_entity_poly.type
_entity_poly.pdbx_seq_one_letter_code
_entity_poly.pdbx_strand_id
1 'polypeptide(L)'
;MCSDQNRSSINNSNDKTTYGAFLDVDPLHEKLSLRTLIDHSIVESFGGGGKSCITARVYPVLAVEDGTHLHVFNNGTESVGVPKLSAWSMKKARIN
;
A
#
# COMPACT_ATOMS: atom_id res chain seq x y z
N MET A 1 -7.44 5.62 6.08
CA MET A 1 -6.57 4.81 5.21
C MET A 1 -7.13 3.41 5.14
N CYS A 2 -7.14 2.83 3.95
CA CYS A 2 -7.65 1.49 3.71
C CYS A 2 -6.54 0.64 3.10
N SER A 3 -6.51 -0.66 3.44
CA SER A 3 -5.75 -1.69 2.73
C SER A 3 -6.76 -2.68 2.20
N ASP A 4 -7.07 -2.59 0.91
CA ASP A 4 -7.98 -3.48 0.23
C ASP A 4 -7.19 -4.55 -0.54
N GLN A 5 -7.33 -5.80 -0.10
CA GLN A 5 -6.72 -6.97 -0.69
C GLN A 5 -7.75 -7.92 -1.32
N ASN A 6 -8.99 -7.48 -1.55
CA ASN A 6 -10.04 -8.31 -2.15
C ASN A 6 -9.66 -8.83 -3.54
N ARG A 7 -8.86 -8.06 -4.30
CA ARG A 7 -8.30 -8.45 -5.61
C ARG A 7 -6.81 -8.77 -5.57
N SER A 8 -6.26 -9.07 -4.39
CA SER A 8 -4.83 -9.34 -4.22
C SER A 8 -4.36 -10.64 -4.88
N SER A 9 -5.26 -11.59 -5.12
CA SER A 9 -4.94 -12.86 -5.77
C SER A 9 -6.15 -13.48 -6.45
N ILE A 10 -5.92 -14.21 -7.54
CA ILE A 10 -6.93 -15.06 -8.17
C ILE A 10 -7.20 -16.33 -7.35
N ASN A 11 -6.32 -16.69 -6.41
CA ASN A 11 -6.58 -17.78 -5.49
C ASN A 11 -7.64 -17.36 -4.46
N ASN A 12 -8.76 -18.08 -4.42
CA ASN A 12 -9.89 -17.78 -3.54
C ASN A 12 -9.75 -18.37 -2.13
N SER A 13 -8.76 -19.24 -1.88
CA SER A 13 -8.51 -19.77 -0.53
C SER A 13 -7.73 -18.82 0.38
N ASN A 14 -7.13 -17.76 -0.19
CA ASN A 14 -6.43 -16.75 0.59
C ASN A 14 -7.42 -15.94 1.43
N ASP A 15 -7.03 -15.58 2.66
CA ASP A 15 -7.69 -14.51 3.38
C ASP A 15 -7.45 -13.18 2.67
N LYS A 16 -8.54 -12.47 2.36
CA LYS A 16 -8.56 -11.20 1.65
C LYS A 16 -9.30 -10.11 2.44
N THR A 17 -9.44 -10.31 3.76
CA THR A 17 -10.09 -9.37 4.66
C THR A 17 -9.48 -7.98 4.52
N THR A 18 -10.28 -6.99 4.14
CA THR A 18 -9.86 -5.60 4.03
C THR A 18 -9.65 -4.97 5.40
N TYR A 19 -8.60 -4.15 5.54
CA TYR A 19 -8.30 -3.42 6.77
C TYR A 19 -8.51 -1.92 6.58
N GLY A 20 -8.79 -1.22 7.69
CA GLY A 20 -8.98 0.23 7.70
C GLY A 20 -8.55 0.85 9.02
N ALA A 21 -8.09 2.10 8.95
CA ALA A 21 -7.75 2.92 10.11
C ALA A 21 -8.08 4.38 9.81
N PHE A 22 -8.61 5.10 10.82
CA PHE A 22 -8.73 6.55 10.77
C PHE A 22 -7.36 7.20 10.94
N LEU A 23 -7.12 8.29 10.23
CA LEU A 23 -5.91 9.11 10.38
C LEU A 23 -6.29 10.40 11.09
N ASP A 24 -5.54 10.72 12.14
CA ASP A 24 -5.64 11.98 12.85
C ASP A 24 -4.80 13.07 12.12
N VAL A 25 -5.34 13.60 11.04
CA VAL A 25 -4.71 14.65 10.21
C VAL A 25 -5.78 15.67 9.80
N ASP A 26 -5.38 16.93 9.65
CA ASP A 26 -6.27 17.98 9.15
C ASP A 26 -6.11 18.10 7.62
N PRO A 27 -7.06 17.61 6.81
CA PRO A 27 -6.93 17.60 5.36
C PRO A 27 -7.01 18.99 4.70
N LEU A 28 -7.44 20.04 5.43
CA LEU A 28 -7.51 21.40 4.91
C LEU A 28 -6.16 22.13 5.03
N HIS A 29 -5.35 21.73 6.01
CA HIS A 29 -4.10 22.42 6.35
C HIS A 29 -2.86 21.54 6.16
N GLU A 30 -3.01 20.21 6.20
CA GLU A 30 -1.93 19.24 6.10
C GLU A 30 -1.99 18.43 4.81
N LYS A 31 -0.82 18.07 4.27
CA LYS A 31 -0.73 17.14 3.14
C LYS A 31 -0.84 15.70 3.63
N LEU A 32 -1.66 14.90 2.95
CA LEU A 32 -1.72 13.46 3.20
C LEU A 32 -0.44 12.78 2.71
N SER A 33 0.30 12.16 3.64
CA SER A 33 1.47 11.35 3.32
C SER A 33 1.14 9.86 3.40
N LEU A 34 1.69 9.07 2.48
CA LEU A 34 1.64 7.61 2.51
C LEU A 34 3.03 7.06 2.20
N ARG A 35 3.49 6.11 3.01
CA ARG A 35 4.67 5.28 2.74
C ARG A 35 4.23 3.83 2.74
N THR A 36 4.67 3.07 1.75
CA THR A 36 4.39 1.63 1.67
C THR A 36 5.71 0.87 1.49
N LEU A 37 5.97 -0.11 2.34
CA LEU A 37 7.00 -1.12 2.13
C LEU A 37 6.35 -2.33 1.48
N ILE A 38 6.95 -2.81 0.40
CA ILE A 38 6.46 -3.97 -0.35
C ILE A 38 7.60 -4.98 -0.37
N ASP A 39 7.36 -6.16 0.20
CA ASP A 39 8.30 -7.28 0.18
C ASP A 39 7.56 -8.57 -0.16
N HIS A 40 7.47 -8.86 -1.46
CA HIS A 40 6.80 -10.03 -2.01
C HIS A 40 5.37 -10.24 -1.48
N SER A 41 5.22 -11.00 -0.38
CA SER A 41 3.93 -11.37 0.21
C SER A 41 3.50 -10.51 1.41
N ILE A 42 4.25 -9.47 1.75
CA ILE A 42 3.90 -8.52 2.82
C ILE A 42 3.90 -7.08 2.29
N VAL A 43 2.91 -6.32 2.72
CA VAL A 43 2.77 -4.90 2.44
C VAL A 43 2.53 -4.16 3.75
N GLU A 44 3.40 -3.21 4.07
CA GLU A 44 3.28 -2.37 5.28
C GLU A 44 3.04 -0.92 4.87
N SER A 45 1.85 -0.41 5.19
CA SER A 45 1.41 0.95 4.83
C SER A 45 1.38 1.85 6.05
N PHE A 46 2.00 3.02 5.92
CA PHE A 46 2.15 4.04 6.95
C PHE A 46 1.52 5.35 6.47
N GLY A 47 0.39 5.72 7.07
CA GLY A 47 -0.35 6.94 6.76
C GLY A 47 0.03 8.09 7.71
N GLY A 48 0.04 9.32 7.19
CA GLY A 48 0.24 10.53 7.99
C GLY A 48 1.56 10.55 8.77
N GLY A 49 2.67 10.08 8.17
CA GLY A 49 3.96 9.99 8.83
C GLY A 49 4.07 8.87 9.88
N GLY A 50 3.16 7.89 9.87
CA GLY A 50 3.13 6.79 10.83
C GLY A 50 2.06 6.91 11.91
N LYS A 51 1.21 7.95 11.87
CA LYS A 51 0.02 8.09 12.74
C LYS A 51 -0.93 6.89 12.65
N SER A 52 -0.97 6.23 11.49
CA SER A 52 -1.68 4.97 11.32
C SER A 52 -0.83 4.00 10.52
N CYS A 53 -0.83 2.74 10.94
CA CYS A 53 -0.08 1.66 10.27
C CYS A 53 -1.04 0.51 9.95
N ILE A 54 -0.91 -0.08 8.77
CA ILE A 54 -1.61 -1.29 8.38
C ILE A 54 -0.60 -2.24 7.74
N THR A 55 -0.49 -3.45 8.29
CA THR A 55 0.30 -4.55 7.71
C THR A 55 -0.67 -5.56 7.10
N ALA A 56 -0.48 -5.89 5.83
CA ALA A 56 -1.28 -6.88 5.12
C ALA A 56 -0.38 -7.97 4.52
N ARG A 57 -0.91 -9.19 4.50
CA ARG A 57 -0.30 -10.33 3.81
C ARG A 57 -1.09 -10.60 2.54
N VAL A 58 -0.41 -10.77 1.41
CA VAL A 58 -1.00 -11.05 0.11
C VAL A 58 -0.22 -12.15 -0.59
N TYR A 59 -0.91 -13.00 -1.35
CA TYR A 59 -0.29 -14.12 -2.08
C TYR A 59 -0.76 -14.14 -3.54
N PRO A 60 -0.33 -13.15 -4.36
CA PRO A 60 -0.70 -13.08 -5.77
C PRO A 60 -0.17 -14.28 -6.56
N VAL A 61 -0.90 -14.68 -7.60
CA VAL A 61 -0.43 -15.74 -8.54
C VAL A 61 0.26 -15.14 -9.77
N LEU A 62 -0.18 -13.96 -10.21
CA LEU A 62 0.31 -13.32 -11.44
C LEU A 62 1.36 -12.23 -11.18
N ALA A 63 1.15 -11.43 -10.14
CA ALA A 63 2.06 -10.35 -9.75
C ALA A 63 3.18 -10.89 -8.86
N VAL A 64 4.05 -11.70 -9.45
CA VAL A 64 5.24 -12.27 -8.82
C VAL A 64 6.46 -11.95 -9.69
N GLU A 65 7.61 -11.69 -9.07
CA GLU A 65 8.86 -11.34 -9.76
C GLU A 65 8.65 -10.21 -10.78
N ASP A 66 8.99 -10.45 -12.05
CA ASP A 66 8.90 -9.48 -13.15
C ASP A 66 7.46 -9.14 -13.56
N GLY A 67 6.46 -9.91 -13.10
CA GLY A 67 5.03 -9.61 -13.30
C GLY A 67 4.48 -8.54 -12.35
N THR A 68 5.31 -8.01 -11.45
CA THR A 68 4.89 -7.02 -10.45
C THR A 68 4.98 -5.60 -10.99
N HIS A 69 3.90 -4.83 -10.85
CA HIS A 69 3.84 -3.43 -11.26
C HIS A 69 3.37 -2.55 -10.10
N LEU A 70 3.85 -1.30 -10.07
CA LEU A 70 3.44 -0.28 -9.09
C LEU A 70 2.67 0.82 -9.80
N HIS A 71 1.52 1.18 -9.24
CA HIS A 71 0.64 2.22 -9.77
C HIS A 71 0.29 3.26 -8.70
N VAL A 72 0.08 4.49 -9.16
CA VAL A 72 -0.61 5.54 -8.41
C VAL A 72 -1.92 5.81 -9.14
N PHE A 73 -3.03 5.83 -8.42
CA PHE A 73 -4.36 5.97 -9.02
C PHE A 73 -5.24 6.92 -8.22
N ASN A 74 -6.23 7.49 -8.90
CA ASN A 74 -7.32 8.27 -8.31
C ASN A 74 -8.63 7.82 -8.97
N ASN A 75 -9.50 7.17 -8.19
CA ASN A 75 -10.84 6.76 -8.64
C ASN A 75 -11.94 7.71 -8.13
N GLY A 76 -11.58 8.87 -7.57
CA GLY A 76 -12.52 9.91 -7.17
C GLY A 76 -13.00 10.77 -8.34
N THR A 77 -14.04 11.56 -8.12
CA THR A 77 -14.56 12.52 -9.12
C THR A 77 -13.72 13.78 -9.21
N GLU A 78 -13.07 14.17 -8.10
CA GLU A 78 -12.20 15.35 -8.03
C GLU A 78 -10.76 14.99 -8.36
N SER A 79 -10.06 15.93 -8.98
CA SER A 79 -8.62 15.79 -9.26
C SER A 79 -7.81 15.97 -7.98
N VAL A 80 -6.78 15.13 -7.82
CA VAL A 80 -5.83 15.21 -6.70
C VAL A 80 -4.42 15.46 -7.22
N GLY A 81 -3.69 16.36 -6.56
CA GLY A 81 -2.28 16.62 -6.87
C GLY A 81 -1.35 15.69 -6.11
N VAL A 82 -0.34 15.14 -6.78
CA VAL A 82 0.74 14.36 -6.15
C VAL A 82 2.02 15.20 -6.18
N PRO A 83 2.25 16.06 -5.16
CA PRO A 83 3.37 17.01 -5.18
C PRO A 83 4.75 16.34 -5.09
N LYS A 84 4.81 15.11 -4.55
CA LYS A 84 6.04 14.33 -4.44
C LYS A 84 5.71 12.84 -4.45
N LEU A 85 6.42 12.09 -5.28
CA LEU A 85 6.44 10.64 -5.29
C LEU A 85 7.90 10.19 -5.35
N SER A 86 8.26 9.19 -4.55
CA SER A 86 9.61 8.62 -4.55
C SER A 86 9.49 7.12 -4.37
N ALA A 87 10.18 6.37 -5.24
CA ALA A 87 10.18 4.91 -5.23
C ALA A 87 11.63 4.43 -5.26
N TRP A 88 11.93 3.43 -4.43
CA TRP A 88 13.26 2.84 -4.33
C TRP A 88 13.16 1.33 -4.45
N SER A 89 13.94 0.74 -5.36
CA SER A 89 14.11 -0.71 -5.40
C SER A 89 14.92 -1.15 -4.19
N MET A 90 14.37 -2.07 -3.40
CA MET A 90 14.97 -2.55 -2.17
C MET A 90 15.83 -3.79 -2.46
N LYS A 91 17.08 -3.80 -2.00
CA LYS A 91 17.94 -4.99 -2.08
C LYS A 91 17.57 -5.98 -0.97
N LYS A 92 17.77 -7.27 -1.24
CA LYS A 92 17.60 -8.33 -0.25
C LYS A 92 18.55 -8.09 0.94
N ALA A 93 17.99 -8.09 2.15
CA ALA A 93 18.77 -8.02 3.38
C ALA A 93 19.45 -9.36 3.67
N ARG A 94 20.62 -9.34 4.33
CA ARG A 94 21.22 -10.53 4.92
C ARG A 94 20.61 -10.73 6.31
N ILE A 95 19.76 -11.73 6.44
CA ILE A 95 19.11 -12.12 7.69
C ILE A 95 19.87 -13.34 8.23
N ASN A 96 20.21 -13.33 9.52
CA ASN A 96 20.99 -14.37 10.18
C ASN A 96 20.10 -15.53 10.65
#